data_AF-A0A443RUD2-F1
#
_entry.id   AF-A0A443RUD2-F1
#
_cell.length_a   1.000
_cell.length_b   1.000
_cell.length_c   1.000
_cell.angle_alpha   90.00
_cell.angle_beta   90.00
_cell.angle_gamma   90.00
#
_symmetry.space_group_name_H-M   'P 1'
#
loop_
_entity.id
_entity.type
_entity.pdbx_description
1 polymer ?
#
loop_
_entity_poly.entity_id
_entity_poly.type
_entity_poly.pdbx_seq_one_letter_code
_entity_poly.pdbx_strand_id
1 'polypeptide(L)'
;MKVSTEFFIKRKALLEYDRVTLDQNLISSLTAAVLTPRKFCNVVNDCNNCLTTVPQFHCKWCESIKRYSDGVDRYRQQWLDSKCNTQESVACERSDFLRNTTLTP
;
A
#
# COMPACT_ATOMS: atom_id res chain seq x y z
N MET A 1 -10.50 33.26 39.76
CA MET A 1 -9.91 32.08 39.08
C MET A 1 -10.66 31.87 37.77
N LYS A 2 -10.06 32.20 36.62
CA LYS A 2 -10.63 31.87 35.30
C LYS A 2 -10.07 30.51 34.90
N VAL A 3 -10.92 29.50 34.89
CA VAL A 3 -10.58 28.18 34.32
C VAL A 3 -10.68 28.32 32.81
N SER A 4 -9.53 28.36 32.13
CA SER A 4 -9.47 28.21 30.68
C SER A 4 -9.57 26.73 30.35
N THR A 5 -10.73 26.29 29.89
CA THR A 5 -10.90 24.95 29.33
C THR A 5 -10.22 24.92 27.95
N GLU A 6 -9.04 24.29 27.89
CA GLU A 6 -8.41 23.94 26.61
C GLU A 6 -9.18 22.77 26.00
N PHE A 7 -10.02 23.07 25.01
CA PHE A 7 -10.62 22.03 24.18
C PHE A 7 -9.56 21.51 23.22
N PHE A 8 -9.07 20.29 23.44
CA PHE A 8 -8.23 19.58 22.47
C PHE A 8 -9.07 19.22 21.23
N ILE A 9 -9.09 20.12 20.24
CA ILE A 9 -9.70 19.85 18.93
C ILE A 9 -8.76 18.91 18.17
N LYS A 10 -9.08 17.61 18.16
CA LYS A 10 -8.36 16.61 17.36
C LYS A 10 -8.74 16.79 15.88
N ARG A 11 -7.93 17.55 15.13
CA ARG A 11 -8.12 17.73 13.68
C ARG A 11 -7.68 16.45 12.95
N LYS A 12 -8.60 15.79 12.26
CA LYS A 12 -8.27 14.68 11.36
C LYS A 12 -7.66 15.26 10.08
N ALA A 13 -6.46 14.81 9.71
CA ALA A 13 -5.88 15.14 8.42
C ALA A 13 -6.63 14.38 7.31
N LEU A 14 -7.09 15.11 6.30
CA LEU A 14 -7.56 14.52 5.04
C LEU A 14 -6.34 14.36 4.13
N LEU A 15 -6.11 13.13 3.65
CA LEU A 15 -5.02 12.81 2.73
C LEU A 15 -5.63 12.50 1.36
N GLU A 16 -5.28 13.31 0.36
CA GLU A 16 -5.57 13.02 -1.05
C GLU A 16 -4.46 12.09 -1.57
N TYR A 17 -4.85 10.92 -2.08
CA TYR A 17 -3.90 9.91 -2.58
C TYR A 17 -3.68 10.01 -4.08
N ASP A 18 -4.78 10.22 -4.81
CA ASP A 18 -4.78 10.33 -6.26
C ASP A 18 -5.97 11.17 -6.72
N ARG A 19 -5.83 11.82 -7.87
CA ARG A 19 -6.87 12.63 -8.50
C ARG A 19 -7.00 12.24 -9.96
N VAL A 20 -8.17 11.70 -10.31
CA VAL A 20 -8.53 11.43 -11.70
C VAL A 20 -9.25 12.64 -12.26
N THR A 21 -8.65 13.32 -13.23
CA THR A 21 -9.29 14.41 -13.97
C THR A 21 -10.00 13.85 -15.20
N LEU A 22 -11.28 14.14 -15.33
CA LEU A 22 -12.08 13.80 -16.50
C LEU A 22 -12.16 15.00 -17.44
N ASP A 23 -12.12 14.75 -18.75
CA ASP A 23 -12.39 15.80 -19.74
C ASP A 23 -13.88 16.16 -19.71
N GLN A 24 -14.18 17.36 -19.24
CA GLN A 24 -15.55 17.83 -19.09
C GLN A 24 -16.28 17.99 -20.43
N ASN A 25 -15.55 18.16 -21.53
CA ASN A 25 -16.15 18.26 -22.86
C ASN A 25 -16.79 16.95 -23.33
N LEU A 26 -16.34 15.82 -22.76
CA LEU A 26 -16.89 14.50 -23.04
C LEU A 26 -18.10 14.15 -22.15
N ILE A 27 -18.43 15.00 -21.17
CA ILE A 27 -19.55 14.80 -20.26
C ILE A 27 -20.80 15.49 -20.84
N SER A 28 -21.71 14.70 -21.40
CA SER A 28 -22.97 15.17 -21.98
C SER A 28 -24.17 14.38 -21.44
N SER A 29 -25.39 14.78 -21.82
CA SER A 29 -26.61 14.07 -21.39
C SER A 29 -26.57 12.60 -21.84
N LEU A 30 -27.01 11.70 -20.95
CA LEU A 30 -27.03 10.25 -21.19
C LEU A 30 -25.63 9.62 -21.35
N THR A 31 -24.56 10.26 -20.86
CA THR A 31 -23.23 9.66 -20.79
C THR A 31 -22.87 9.23 -19.37
N ALA A 32 -21.95 8.27 -19.26
CA ALA A 32 -21.40 7.81 -17.98
C ALA A 32 -19.90 7.62 -18.10
N ALA A 33 -19.17 8.07 -17.09
CA ALA A 33 -17.75 7.77 -16.95
C ALA A 33 -17.58 6.40 -16.29
N VAL A 34 -16.85 5.49 -16.94
CA VAL A 34 -16.53 4.17 -16.40
C VAL A 34 -15.07 4.17 -15.91
N LEU A 35 -14.89 4.04 -14.60
CA LEU A 35 -13.58 3.91 -13.98
C LEU A 35 -13.27 2.42 -13.79
N THR A 36 -12.29 1.91 -14.54
CA THR A 36 -11.83 0.52 -14.37
C THR A 36 -10.61 0.49 -13.45
N PRO A 37 -10.65 -0.26 -12.33
CA PRO A 37 -9.48 -0.39 -11.48
C PRO A 37 -8.37 -1.16 -12.23
N ARG A 38 -7.14 -0.67 -12.13
CA ARG A 38 -5.96 -1.46 -12.55
C ARG A 38 -5.68 -2.54 -11.51
N LYS A 39 -4.97 -3.60 -11.92
CA LYS A 39 -4.47 -4.61 -10.97
C LYS A 39 -3.64 -3.91 -9.89
N PHE A 40 -4.02 -4.10 -8.63
CA PHE A 40 -3.35 -3.47 -7.50
C PHE A 40 -2.29 -4.40 -6.89
N CYS A 41 -1.22 -3.82 -6.37
CA CYS A 41 -0.13 -4.52 -5.69
C CYS A 41 -0.62 -5.24 -4.41
N ASN A 42 -1.54 -4.61 -3.69
CA ASN A 42 -2.09 -5.10 -2.42
C ASN A 42 -3.00 -6.33 -2.52
N VAL A 43 -3.11 -6.95 -3.71
CA VAL A 43 -3.80 -8.24 -3.90
C VAL A 43 -2.96 -9.40 -3.34
N VAL A 44 -1.64 -9.22 -3.27
CA VAL A 44 -0.70 -10.24 -2.79
C VAL A 44 -0.21 -9.91 -1.39
N ASN A 45 -0.46 -10.83 -0.45
CA ASN A 45 -0.07 -10.68 0.96
C ASN A 45 1.15 -11.52 1.33
N ASP A 46 1.68 -12.31 0.40
CA ASP A 46 2.84 -13.16 0.60
C ASP A 46 4.04 -12.58 -0.14
N CYS A 47 5.15 -12.44 0.58
CA CYS A 47 6.40 -11.93 0.06
C CYS A 47 6.87 -12.72 -1.17
N ASN A 48 6.85 -14.05 -1.09
CA ASN A 48 7.37 -14.92 -2.15
C ASN A 48 6.58 -14.75 -3.44
N ASN A 49 5.25 -14.69 -3.32
CA ASN A 49 4.37 -14.49 -4.46
C ASN A 49 4.58 -13.08 -5.05
N CYS A 50 4.76 -12.07 -4.18
CA CYS A 50 4.97 -10.67 -4.55
C CYS A 50 6.15 -10.47 -5.52
N LEU A 51 7.28 -11.14 -5.30
CA LEU A 51 8.46 -11.03 -6.17
C LEU A 51 8.26 -11.61 -7.57
N THR A 52 7.28 -12.52 -7.72
CA THR A 52 6.97 -13.17 -9.01
C THR A 52 5.84 -12.48 -9.76
N THR A 53 5.02 -11.69 -9.05
CA THR A 53 3.80 -11.09 -9.60
C THR A 53 4.02 -9.68 -10.14
N VAL A 54 3.94 -9.58 -11.46
CA VAL A 54 3.61 -8.39 -12.25
C VAL A 54 4.69 -7.29 -12.29
N PRO A 55 5.70 -7.40 -13.18
CA PRO A 55 6.72 -6.36 -13.40
C PRO A 55 6.19 -5.04 -13.99
N GLN A 56 4.89 -4.96 -14.31
CA GLN A 56 4.27 -3.78 -14.93
C GLN A 56 3.93 -2.66 -13.94
N PHE A 57 4.11 -2.89 -12.63
CA PHE A 57 3.85 -1.89 -11.59
C PHE A 57 5.09 -1.71 -10.71
N HIS A 58 5.36 -0.48 -10.27
CA HIS A 58 6.49 -0.13 -9.41
C HIS A 58 6.27 -0.54 -7.94
N CYS A 59 5.61 -1.67 -7.69
CA CYS A 59 5.39 -2.09 -6.32
C CYS A 59 6.60 -2.83 -5.75
N LYS A 60 6.75 -2.65 -4.44
CA LYS A 60 7.87 -3.16 -3.66
C LYS A 60 7.35 -3.91 -2.45
N TRP A 61 8.12 -4.89 -2.02
CA TRP A 61 7.90 -5.51 -0.72
C TRP A 61 8.50 -4.62 0.37
N CYS A 62 7.71 -4.31 1.39
CA CYS A 62 8.21 -3.72 2.61
C CYS A 62 8.16 -4.73 3.76
N GLU A 63 9.35 -5.10 4.23
CA GLU A 63 9.53 -6.16 5.21
C GLU A 63 9.08 -5.76 6.61
N SER A 64 9.27 -4.49 6.99
CA SER A 64 8.90 -3.96 8.31
C SER A 64 7.40 -4.06 8.62
N ILE A 65 6.57 -4.01 7.58
CA ILE A 65 5.10 -4.07 7.68
C ILE A 65 4.51 -5.27 6.93
N LYS A 66 5.37 -6.17 6.43
CA LYS A 66 5.01 -7.39 5.69
C LYS A 66 3.96 -7.14 4.61
N ARG A 67 4.20 -6.15 3.74
CA ARG A 67 3.22 -5.70 2.75
C ARG A 67 3.86 -5.42 1.40
N TYR A 68 3.20 -5.85 0.33
CA TYR A 68 3.49 -5.45 -1.03
C TYR A 68 2.65 -4.23 -1.43
N SER A 69 3.29 -3.13 -1.80
CA SER A 69 2.61 -1.91 -2.23
C SER A 69 3.50 -1.02 -3.10
N ASP A 70 2.89 -0.12 -3.85
CA ASP A 70 3.54 1.01 -4.53
C ASP A 70 3.59 2.27 -3.64
N GLY A 71 2.99 2.21 -2.44
CA GLY A 71 2.94 3.31 -1.48
C GLY A 71 1.80 4.30 -1.74
N VAL A 72 0.88 4.01 -2.67
CA VAL A 72 -0.32 4.81 -2.95
C VAL A 72 -1.57 4.01 -2.59
N ASP A 73 -1.63 3.56 -1.34
CA ASP A 73 -2.74 2.78 -0.82
C ASP A 73 -3.25 3.30 0.54
N ARG A 74 -4.33 2.70 1.04
CA ARG A 74 -4.98 3.05 2.32
C ARG A 74 -4.04 3.05 3.54
N TYR A 75 -2.92 2.34 3.47
CA TYR A 75 -1.88 2.23 4.49
C TYR A 75 -0.66 3.12 4.21
N ARG A 76 -0.77 4.10 3.30
CA ARG A 76 0.34 5.01 2.95
C ARG A 76 0.99 5.68 4.15
N GLN A 77 0.22 6.03 5.19
CA GLN A 77 0.82 6.62 6.38
C GLN A 77 1.78 5.63 7.06
N GLN A 78 1.33 4.39 7.30
CA GLN A 78 2.16 3.32 7.84
C GLN A 78 3.36 3.01 6.93
N TRP A 79 3.17 3.07 5.61
CA TRP A 79 4.20 2.89 4.59
C TRP A 79 5.32 3.94 4.70
N LEU A 80 4.95 5.22 4.84
CA LEU A 80 5.89 6.33 5.00
C LEU A 80 6.57 6.32 6.35
N ASP A 81 5.82 6.08 7.43
CA ASP A 81 6.35 6.01 8.80
C ASP A 81 7.40 4.89 8.92
N SER A 82 7.21 3.80 8.16
CA SER A 82 8.12 2.66 8.08
C SER A 82 9.25 2.82 7.05
N LYS A 83 9.35 3.99 6.40
CA LYS A 83 10.34 4.35 5.36
C LYS A 83 10.38 3.39 4.17
N CYS A 84 9.26 2.74 3.88
CA CYS A 84 9.14 1.78 2.78
C CYS A 84 9.27 2.45 1.39
N ASN A 85 9.07 3.77 1.30
CA ASN A 85 9.24 4.54 0.07
C ASN A 85 10.71 4.72 -0.34
N THR A 86 11.64 4.71 0.61
CA THR A 86 13.09 4.87 0.35
C THR A 86 13.82 3.53 0.31
N GLN A 87 13.19 2.45 0.79
CA GLN A 87 13.77 1.11 0.75
C GLN A 87 13.73 0.53 -0.67
N GLU A 88 14.77 -0.23 -1.01
CA GLU A 88 14.71 -1.16 -2.13
C GLU A 88 13.88 -2.38 -1.72
N SER A 89 13.30 -3.08 -2.70
CA SER A 89 12.57 -4.32 -2.43
C SER A 89 13.52 -5.34 -1.82
N VAL A 90 13.35 -5.63 -0.54
CA VAL A 90 14.16 -6.65 0.16
C VAL A 90 13.72 -8.03 -0.32
N ALA A 91 14.70 -8.91 -0.54
CA ALA A 91 14.42 -10.32 -0.80
C ALA A 91 13.69 -10.91 0.42
N CYS A 92 12.63 -11.66 0.17
CA CYS A 92 11.92 -12.38 1.22
C CYS A 92 12.90 -13.29 1.93
N GLU A 93 13.20 -13.02 3.20
CA GLU A 93 13.86 -14.02 4.02
C GLU A 93 12.89 -15.20 4.09
N ARG A 94 13.22 -16.26 3.35
CA ARG A 94 12.53 -17.55 3.48
C ARG A 94 12.58 -17.89 4.96
N SER A 95 11.43 -17.93 5.61
CA SER A 95 11.33 -18.69 6.84
C SER A 95 11.62 -20.14 6.48
N ASP A 96 12.87 -20.56 6.69
CA ASP A 96 13.31 -21.94 6.64
C ASP A 96 12.57 -22.74 7.71
N PHE A 97 11.31 -23.09 7.46
CA PHE A 97 10.52 -24.00 8.28
C PHE A 97 10.62 -25.44 7.77
N LEU A 98 11.75 -25.80 7.16
CA LEU A 98 12.18 -27.18 6.88
C LEU A 98 13.68 -27.35 7.19
N ARG A 99 14.08 -26.95 8.39
CA ARG A 99 15.15 -27.64 9.13
C ARG A 99 14.46 -28.10 10.41
N ASN A 100 13.90 -29.30 10.49
CA ASN A 100 14.65 -30.52 10.72
C ASN A 100 13.75 -31.74 10.45
N THR A 101 14.06 -32.51 9.42
CA THR A 101 13.78 -33.96 9.46
C THR A 101 14.93 -34.64 8.75
N THR A 102 16.08 -34.65 9.42
CA THR A 102 17.12 -35.64 9.16
C THR A 102 16.56 -37.00 9.51
N LEU A 103 15.95 -37.67 8.53
CA LEU A 103 15.94 -39.13 8.48
C LEU A 103 17.39 -39.54 8.21
N THR A 104 18.12 -39.88 9.27
CA THR A 104 19.32 -40.70 9.14
C THR A 104 18.89 -42.17 8.92
N PRO A 105 19.65 -42.94 8.14
CA PRO A 105 19.32 -44.31 7.74
C PRO A 105 19.24 -45.28 8.92
#